data_AF-A0A0F0LIL2-F1
#
_entry.id   AF-A0A0F0LIL2-F1
#
_cell.length_a   1.000
_cell.length_b   1.000
_cell.length_c   1.000
_cell.angle_alpha   90.00
_cell.angle_beta   90.00
_cell.angle_gamma   90.00
#
_symmetry.space_group_name_H-M   'P 1'
#
loop_
_entity.id
_entity.type
_entity.pdbx_description
1 polymer ?
#
loop_
_entity_poly.entity_id
_entity_poly.type
_entity_poly.pdbx_seq_one_letter_code
_entity_poly.pdbx_strand_id
1 'polypeptide(L)'
;MEGESPSELRRRRGFQIRMWVGSGLFVLTFFALSAWGHQSTPWRWVLVVLPLIPFVWMVAATVLRVRQMDEYQVKLFFPGLAVGFVVAMLVSVVFGVLSSAGFAVPNGGWLICIAGVLSWQITNLFTGAPHA
;
A
#
# COMPACT_ATOMS: atom_id res chain seq x y z
N MET A 1 -1.74 -19.94 -25.11
CA MET A 1 -1.23 -19.41 -23.83
C MET A 1 0.28 -19.44 -23.93
N GLU A 2 0.87 -18.41 -24.54
CA GLU A 2 2.33 -18.22 -24.49
C GLU A 2 2.73 -18.08 -23.03
N GLY A 3 3.59 -18.98 -22.55
CA GLY A 3 4.09 -18.92 -21.18
C GLY A 3 4.89 -17.64 -20.98
N GLU A 4 4.67 -16.95 -19.86
CA GLU A 4 5.44 -15.76 -19.46
C GLU A 4 6.94 -15.98 -19.70
N SER A 5 7.60 -15.00 -20.31
CA SER A 5 9.02 -15.12 -20.59
C SER A 5 9.82 -15.23 -19.27
N PRO A 6 10.94 -15.98 -19.23
CA PRO A 6 11.76 -16.10 -18.02
C PRO A 6 12.21 -14.75 -17.43
N SER A 7 12.31 -13.73 -18.28
CA SER A 7 12.67 -12.37 -17.89
C SER A 7 11.55 -11.66 -17.10
N GLU A 8 10.29 -11.89 -17.44
CA GLU A 8 9.11 -11.31 -16.78
C GLU A 8 8.93 -11.92 -15.38
N LEU A 9 9.08 -13.24 -15.26
CA LEU A 9 9.07 -13.95 -13.98
C LEU A 9 10.15 -13.41 -13.02
N ARG A 10 11.35 -13.13 -13.54
CA ARG A 10 12.45 -12.57 -12.73
C ARG A 10 12.14 -11.15 -12.26
N ARG A 11 11.58 -10.30 -13.14
CA ARG A 11 11.16 -8.93 -12.79
C ARG A 11 10.03 -8.94 -11.76
N ARG A 12 9.07 -9.85 -11.91
CA ARG A 12 7.97 -10.06 -10.97
C ARG A 12 8.48 -10.46 -9.59
N ARG A 13 9.32 -11.50 -9.49
CA ARG A 13 9.94 -11.90 -8.21
C ARG A 13 10.73 -10.77 -7.57
N GLY A 14 11.49 -10.01 -8.36
CA GLY A 14 12.23 -8.86 -7.85
C GLY A 14 11.32 -7.78 -7.26
N PHE A 15 10.17 -7.51 -7.89
CA PHE A 15 9.15 -6.61 -7.35
C PHE A 15 8.53 -7.16 -6.07
N GLN A 16 8.09 -8.42 -6.06
CA GLN A 16 7.52 -9.07 -4.87
C GLN A 16 8.47 -9.01 -3.69
N ILE A 17 9.75 -9.36 -3.88
CA ILE A 17 10.76 -9.31 -2.81
C ILE A 17 10.89 -7.89 -2.27
N ARG A 18 10.95 -6.86 -3.12
CA ARG A 18 11.00 -5.46 -2.68
C ARG A 18 9.75 -5.08 -1.87
N MET A 19 8.57 -5.52 -2.30
CA MET A 19 7.32 -5.28 -1.57
C MET A 19 7.29 -6.01 -0.22
N TRP A 20 7.74 -7.25 -0.15
CA TRP A 20 7.82 -8.03 1.09
C TRP A 20 8.84 -7.45 2.07
N VAL A 21 10.03 -7.07 1.58
CA VAL A 21 11.05 -6.42 2.42
C VAL A 21 10.56 -5.06 2.90
N GLY A 22 9.94 -4.25 2.02
CA GLY A 22 9.34 -2.97 2.40
C GLY A 22 8.24 -3.13 3.45
N SER A 23 7.35 -4.12 3.27
CA SER A 23 6.28 -4.43 4.24
C SER A 23 6.85 -4.89 5.57
N GLY A 24 7.87 -5.77 5.55
CA GLY A 24 8.55 -6.24 6.75
C GLY A 24 9.23 -5.11 7.50
N LEU A 25 9.94 -4.22 6.80
CA LEU A 25 10.55 -3.03 7.40
C LEU A 25 9.49 -2.08 7.97
N PHE A 26 8.37 -1.90 7.28
CA PHE A 26 7.26 -1.09 7.80
C PHE A 26 6.69 -1.67 9.09
N VAL A 27 6.42 -2.98 9.14
CA VAL A 27 5.95 -3.65 10.36
C VAL A 27 6.96 -3.53 11.50
N LEU A 28 8.25 -3.74 11.22
CA LEU A 28 9.33 -3.62 12.22
C LEU A 28 9.43 -2.21 12.79
N THR A 29 9.42 -1.20 11.92
CA THR A 29 9.52 0.21 12.33
C THR A 29 8.26 0.69 13.05
N PHE A 30 7.08 0.23 12.62
CA PHE A 30 5.83 0.50 13.31
C PHE A 30 5.78 -0.16 14.69
N PHE A 31 6.27 -1.40 14.81
CA PHE A 31 6.39 -2.08 16.11
C PHE A 31 7.36 -1.33 17.03
N ALA A 32 8.50 -0.87 16.52
CA ALA A 32 9.44 -0.05 17.28
C ALA A 32 8.80 1.26 17.76
N LEU A 33 8.03 1.95 16.91
CA LEU A 33 7.26 3.12 17.30
C LEU A 33 6.22 2.79 18.38
N SER A 34 5.53 1.67 18.28
CA SER A 34 4.54 1.25 19.29
C SER A 34 5.19 0.90 20.63
N ALA A 35 6.37 0.26 20.62
CA ALA A 35 7.06 -0.19 21.82
C ALA A 35 7.78 0.95 22.55
N TRP A 36 8.37 1.90 21.82
CA TRP A 36 9.22 2.95 22.40
C TRP A 36 8.74 4.39 22.16
N GLY A 37 7.73 4.60 21.31
CA GLY A 37 7.26 5.94 20.93
C GLY A 37 6.51 6.71 22.03
N HIS A 38 6.14 6.04 23.13
CA HIS A 38 5.55 6.67 24.31
C HIS A 38 6.61 7.28 25.25
N GLN A 39 7.89 7.02 25.04
CA GLN A 39 8.95 7.58 25.87
C GLN A 39 9.18 9.06 25.53
N SER A 40 9.38 9.89 26.56
CA SER A 40 9.69 11.32 26.42
C SER A 40 11.17 11.50 26.05
N THR A 41 11.58 10.96 24.90
CA THR A 41 12.94 11.01 24.41
C THR A 41 13.08 11.97 23.23
N PRO A 42 14.24 12.67 23.09
CA PRO A 42 14.47 13.61 21.98
C PRO A 42 14.36 12.98 20.60
N TRP A 43 14.63 11.67 20.48
CA TRP A 43 14.60 10.90 19.25
C TRP A 43 13.20 10.37 18.87
N ARG A 44 12.15 10.73 19.61
CA ARG A 44 10.76 10.36 19.30
C ARG A 44 10.32 10.78 17.89
N TRP A 45 10.74 11.96 17.44
CA TRP A 45 10.45 12.42 16.07
C TRP A 45 11.05 11.50 15.01
N VAL A 46 12.24 10.96 15.26
CA VAL A 46 12.89 9.98 14.37
C VAL A 46 12.05 8.71 14.30
N LEU A 47 11.57 8.19 15.45
CA LEU A 47 10.67 7.03 15.46
C LEU A 47 9.36 7.25 14.72
N VAL A 48 8.78 8.44 14.81
CA VAL A 48 7.50 8.76 14.16
C VAL A 48 7.66 8.76 12.64
N VAL A 49 8.79 9.25 12.12
CA VAL A 49 9.05 9.34 10.67
C VAL A 49 9.59 8.01 10.11
N LEU A 50 10.22 7.17 10.94
CA LEU A 50 10.87 5.94 10.50
C LEU A 50 9.97 4.99 9.67
N PRO A 51 8.68 4.76 10.03
CA PRO A 51 7.78 3.93 9.22
C PRO A 51 7.42 4.52 7.86
N LEU A 52 7.59 5.84 7.67
CA LEU A 52 7.34 6.47 6.38
C LEU A 52 8.40 6.12 5.34
N ILE A 53 9.64 5.83 5.77
CA ILE A 53 10.74 5.46 4.86
C ILE A 53 10.43 4.19 4.04
N PRO A 54 10.09 3.04 4.67
CA PRO A 54 9.73 1.85 3.91
C PRO A 54 8.45 2.06 3.08
N PHE A 55 7.53 2.91 3.55
CA PHE A 55 6.33 3.26 2.79
C PHE A 55 6.66 3.98 1.47
N VAL A 56 7.50 5.03 1.53
CA VAL A 56 7.98 5.76 0.35
C VAL A 56 8.74 4.82 -0.59
N TRP A 57 9.52 3.89 -0.05
CA TRP A 57 10.22 2.91 -0.88
C TRP A 57 9.26 1.96 -1.62
N MET A 58 8.21 1.47 -0.96
CA MET A 58 7.17 0.65 -1.62
C MET A 58 6.45 1.41 -2.73
N VAL A 59 6.15 2.71 -2.52
CA VAL A 59 5.60 3.58 -3.56
C VAL A 59 6.55 3.69 -4.75
N ALA A 60 7.83 3.97 -4.48
CA ALA A 60 8.85 4.05 -5.53
C ALA A 60 8.99 2.73 -6.30
N ALA A 61 8.98 1.58 -5.61
CA ALA A 61 9.00 0.26 -6.23
C ALA A 61 7.79 0.02 -7.13
N THR A 62 6.61 0.48 -6.71
CA THR A 62 5.37 0.40 -7.51
C THR A 62 5.46 1.28 -8.75
N VAL A 63 5.92 2.53 -8.63
CA VAL A 63 6.11 3.42 -9.79
C VAL A 63 7.10 2.82 -10.78
N LEU A 64 8.23 2.29 -10.30
CA LEU A 64 9.21 1.62 -11.14
C LEU A 64 8.63 0.39 -11.84
N ARG A 65 7.74 -0.37 -11.17
CA ARG A 65 7.06 -1.51 -11.79
C ARG A 65 6.09 -1.06 -12.88
N VAL A 66 5.26 -0.05 -12.62
CA VAL A 66 4.33 0.51 -13.61
C VAL A 66 5.08 1.02 -14.85
N ARG A 67 6.24 1.66 -14.67
CA ARG A 67 7.10 2.10 -15.79
C ARG A 67 7.71 0.95 -16.62
N GLN A 68 7.71 -0.26 -16.09
CA GLN A 68 8.24 -1.46 -16.77
C GLN A 68 7.14 -2.35 -17.34
N MET A 69 5.87 -2.01 -17.12
CA MET A 69 4.73 -2.72 -17.69
C MET A 69 4.52 -2.30 -19.14
N ASP A 70 4.07 -3.25 -19.97
CA ASP A 70 3.56 -2.92 -21.30
C ASP A 70 2.19 -2.23 -21.23
N GLU A 71 1.71 -1.70 -22.35
CA GLU A 71 0.45 -0.95 -22.41
C GLU A 71 -0.77 -1.80 -22.02
N TYR A 72 -0.73 -3.10 -22.31
CA TYR A 72 -1.82 -4.03 -21.97
C TYR A 72 -1.87 -4.29 -20.46
N GLN A 73 -0.73 -4.56 -19.83
CA GLN A 73 -0.58 -4.75 -18.39
C GLN A 73 -0.99 -3.49 -17.62
N VAL A 74 -0.63 -2.30 -18.10
CA VAL A 74 -1.07 -1.03 -17.50
C VAL A 74 -2.58 -0.89 -17.57
N LYS A 75 -3.19 -1.20 -18.73
CA LYS A 75 -4.66 -1.16 -18.90
C LYS A 75 -5.39 -2.08 -17.94
N LEU A 76 -4.85 -3.26 -17.64
CA LEU A 76 -5.47 -4.19 -16.69
C LEU A 76 -5.25 -3.80 -15.22
N PHE A 77 -4.13 -3.15 -14.90
CA PHE A 77 -3.75 -2.75 -13.55
C PHE A 77 -4.42 -1.45 -13.09
N PHE A 78 -4.65 -0.51 -14.00
CA PHE A 78 -5.19 0.82 -13.69
C PHE A 78 -6.58 0.81 -13.04
N PRO A 79 -7.57 0.01 -13.50
CA PRO A 79 -8.89 -0.05 -12.87
C PRO A 79 -8.81 -0.41 -11.39
N GLY A 80 -7.92 -1.33 -11.02
CA GLY A 80 -7.73 -1.72 -9.63
C GLY A 80 -7.24 -0.57 -8.75
N LEU A 81 -6.24 0.19 -9.21
CA LEU A 81 -5.78 1.38 -8.50
C LEU A 81 -6.87 2.45 -8.39
N ALA A 82 -7.63 2.67 -9.46
CA ALA A 82 -8.71 3.65 -9.48
C ALA A 82 -9.82 3.29 -8.48
N VAL A 83 -10.28 2.04 -8.48
CA VAL A 83 -11.28 1.56 -7.53
C VAL A 83 -10.76 1.63 -6.09
N GLY A 84 -9.52 1.19 -5.85
CA GLY A 84 -8.89 1.28 -4.53
C GLY A 84 -8.84 2.70 -3.99
N PHE A 85 -8.45 3.67 -4.83
CA PHE A 85 -8.44 5.08 -4.48
C PHE A 85 -9.83 5.62 -4.17
N VAL A 86 -10.83 5.34 -5.01
CA VAL A 86 -12.22 5.80 -4.80
C VAL A 86 -12.79 5.23 -3.51
N VAL A 87 -12.58 3.94 -3.24
CA VAL A 87 -13.06 3.31 -1.99
C VAL A 87 -12.38 3.91 -0.77
N ALA A 88 -11.05 4.10 -0.79
CA ALA A 88 -10.35 4.77 0.31
C ALA A 88 -10.86 6.19 0.54
N MET A 89 -11.11 6.95 -0.53
CA MET A 89 -11.67 8.29 -0.46
C MET A 89 -13.07 8.28 0.18
N LEU A 90 -13.95 7.37 -0.23
CA LEU A 90 -15.29 7.25 0.34
C LEU A 90 -15.25 6.89 1.83
N VAL A 91 -14.41 5.93 2.24
CA VAL A 91 -14.25 5.56 3.65
C VAL A 91 -13.69 6.73 4.46
N SER A 92 -12.75 7.49 3.90
CA SER A 92 -12.22 8.71 4.52
C SER A 92 -13.31 9.77 4.74
N VAL A 93 -14.16 10.02 3.74
CA VAL A 93 -15.31 10.94 3.85
C VAL A 93 -16.28 10.48 4.93
N VAL A 94 -16.63 9.19 4.98
CA VAL A 94 -17.48 8.63 6.03
C VAL A 94 -16.88 8.89 7.42
N PHE A 95 -15.57 8.74 7.58
CA PHE A 95 -14.92 8.99 8.87
C PHE A 95 -14.87 10.48 9.21
N GLY A 96 -14.75 11.36 8.21
CA GLY A 96 -14.92 12.80 8.38
C GLY A 96 -16.32 13.16 8.89
N VAL A 97 -17.37 12.54 8.34
CA VAL A 97 -18.77 12.73 8.79
C VAL A 97 -19.00 12.17 10.19
N LEU A 98 -18.46 10.98 10.51
CA LEU A 98 -18.54 10.42 11.86
C LEU A 98 -17.88 11.34 12.89
N SER A 99 -16.71 11.87 12.56
CA SER A 99 -15.98 12.82 13.41
C SER A 99 -16.78 14.11 13.65
N SER A 100 -17.41 14.67 12.61
CA SER A 100 -18.23 15.88 12.76
C SER A 100 -19.50 15.65 13.59
N ALA A 101 -20.01 14.41 13.64
CA ALA A 101 -21.10 14.00 14.50
C ALA A 101 -20.66 13.64 15.94
N GLY A 102 -19.37 13.76 16.27
CA GLY A 102 -18.84 13.48 17.61
C GLY A 102 -18.41 12.04 17.86
N PHE A 103 -18.41 11.18 16.83
CA PHE A 103 -17.91 9.81 16.96
C PHE A 103 -16.38 9.78 16.80
N ALA A 104 -15.68 9.30 17.83
CA ALA A 104 -14.25 9.01 17.72
C ALA A 104 -14.04 7.61 17.14
N VAL A 105 -13.28 7.52 16.04
CA VAL A 105 -12.83 6.25 15.45
C VAL A 105 -11.31 6.15 15.61
N PRO A 106 -10.82 5.59 16.74
CA PRO A 106 -9.39 5.40 16.94
C PRO A 106 -8.79 4.60 15.77
N ASN A 107 -7.60 5.00 15.33
CA ASN A 107 -6.87 4.29 14.27
C ASN A 107 -7.60 4.22 12.92
N GLY A 108 -8.54 5.15 12.65
CA GLY A 108 -9.35 5.11 11.43
C GLY A 108 -8.57 5.10 10.10
N GLY A 109 -7.34 5.65 10.09
CA GLY A 109 -6.44 5.57 8.94
C GLY A 109 -6.16 4.13 8.46
N TRP A 110 -6.13 3.16 9.38
CA TRP A 110 -5.93 1.75 9.01
C TRP A 110 -7.13 1.18 8.25
N LEU A 111 -8.35 1.51 8.67
CA LEU A 111 -9.56 1.03 8.00
C LEU A 111 -9.67 1.63 6.58
N ILE A 112 -9.31 2.91 6.42
CA ILE A 112 -9.22 3.56 5.11
C ILE A 112 -8.21 2.83 4.21
N CYS A 113 -7.02 2.55 4.73
CA CYS A 113 -5.97 1.86 4.00
C CYS A 113 -6.38 0.43 3.60
N ILE A 114 -6.92 -0.35 4.55
CA ILE A 114 -7.37 -1.73 4.32
C ILE A 114 -8.48 -1.76 3.26
N ALA A 115 -9.48 -0.87 3.36
CA ALA A 115 -10.57 -0.82 2.40
C ALA A 115 -10.07 -0.50 0.99
N GLY A 116 -9.16 0.47 0.85
CA GLY A 116 -8.55 0.81 -0.43
C GLY A 116 -7.70 -0.32 -1.03
N VAL A 117 -6.84 -0.95 -0.21
CA VAL A 117 -5.99 -2.06 -0.67
C VAL A 117 -6.84 -3.27 -1.04
N LEU A 118 -7.82 -3.67 -0.22
CA LEU A 118 -8.67 -4.82 -0.51
C LEU A 118 -9.48 -4.61 -1.78
N SER A 119 -10.11 -3.46 -1.95
CA SER A 119 -10.89 -3.17 -3.16
C SER A 119 -10.01 -3.13 -4.41
N TRP A 120 -8.77 -2.61 -4.31
CA TRP A 120 -7.78 -2.73 -5.38
C TRP A 120 -7.46 -4.18 -5.71
N GLN A 121 -7.09 -5.01 -4.73
CA GLN A 121 -6.73 -6.41 -4.98
C GLN A 121 -7.91 -7.21 -5.55
N ILE A 122 -9.11 -7.00 -5.03
CA ILE A 122 -10.34 -7.63 -5.53
C ILE A 122 -10.56 -7.23 -7.00
N THR A 123 -10.45 -5.93 -7.33
CA THR A 123 -10.62 -5.45 -8.70
C THR A 123 -9.59 -6.06 -9.64
N ASN A 124 -8.32 -6.15 -9.22
CA ASN A 124 -7.27 -6.80 -10.01
C ASN A 124 -7.58 -8.27 -10.33
N LEU A 125 -8.21 -9.00 -9.40
CA LEU A 125 -8.63 -10.39 -9.62
C LEU A 125 -9.72 -10.45 -10.71
N PHE A 126 -10.67 -9.52 -10.72
CA PHE A 126 -11.74 -9.47 -11.71
C PHE A 126 -11.28 -8.98 -13.09
N THR A 127 -10.33 -8.05 -13.15
CA THR A 127 -9.79 -7.56 -14.42
C THR A 127 -8.77 -8.51 -15.05
N GLY A 128 -8.37 -9.57 -14.33
CA GLY A 128 -7.27 -10.43 -14.77
C GLY A 128 -5.93 -9.69 -14.82
N ALA A 129 -5.77 -8.66 -13.97
CA ALA A 129 -4.50 -7.95 -13.86
C ALA A 129 -3.39 -8.97 -13.54
N PRO A 130 -2.20 -8.82 -14.17
CA PRO A 130 -1.10 -9.73 -13.91
C PRO A 130 -0.83 -9.79 -12.40
N HIS A 131 -0.91 -10.99 -11.84
CA HIS A 131 -0.69 -11.18 -10.41
C HIS A 131 0.67 -10.58 -10.03
N ALA A 132 0.67 -9.68 -9.04
CA ALA A 132 1.90 -9.16 -8.45
C ALA A 132 2.82 -10.31 -8.06
#